data_AF-A0AAV9GLA4-F1
#
_entry.id   AF-A0AAV9GLA4-F1
#
_cell.length_a   1.000
_cell.length_b   1.000
_cell.length_c   1.000
_cell.angle_alpha   90.00
_cell.angle_beta   90.00
_cell.angle_gamma   90.00
#
_symmetry.space_group_name_H-M   'P 1'
#
loop_
_entity.id
_entity.type
_entity.pdbx_description
1 polymer ?
#
loop_
_entity_poly.entity_id
_entity_poly.type
_entity_poly.pdbx_seq_one_letter_code
_entity_poly.pdbx_strand_id
1 'polypeptide(L)'
;MQLLSSARLLNLTYVLAFLISSTHSWPIWWPPWKGGKGGHHGPGSDPEPDFDFRERNFKTISSIYNLTVFPNQVPIIQRGGAGVPPGLFNKDVVGRVDPVGDFEGFEHSIEYFFALAPLPQGNGASSAITSYKITEFSSECADVAASVVYLFCSVVNPGSPDHGKPLPPLKQVAFWRFNDQGEVLKYDAWIPNLNNWVESTEGLPINNPQFQAQSIQVICAVTQMRCTGPNTQWSSIGECVAALSAKPYGNYDAAWGDNVVCRTIHLVLTQVRPDVHCPHVGPTGGGKCVPQTYPDNWFGDVELYNDPLGETFTCKK
;
A
#
# COMPACT_ATOMS: atom_id res chain seq x y z
N MET A 1 -12.18 23.77 -37.07
CA MET A 1 -10.77 24.17 -37.31
C MET A 1 -10.46 25.33 -36.36
N GLN A 2 -9.96 25.00 -35.16
CA GLN A 2 -9.43 25.87 -34.07
C GLN A 2 -9.18 24.90 -32.89
N LEU A 3 -7.97 24.36 -32.74
CA LEU A 3 -6.90 24.82 -31.82
C LEU A 3 -7.30 24.81 -30.34
N LEU A 4 -6.98 23.72 -29.64
CA LEU A 4 -6.59 23.73 -28.23
C LEU A 4 -5.28 22.94 -28.07
N SER A 5 -4.20 23.72 -28.11
CA SER A 5 -2.87 23.47 -27.54
C SER A 5 -3.02 23.06 -26.07
N SER A 6 -2.35 22.06 -25.52
CA SER A 6 -0.92 22.17 -25.20
C SER A 6 -0.39 20.85 -24.68
N ALA A 7 0.56 20.28 -25.41
CA ALA A 7 1.46 19.27 -24.90
C ALA A 7 2.38 19.90 -23.85
N ARG A 8 2.43 19.36 -22.63
CA ARG A 8 3.49 19.66 -21.66
C ARG A 8 4.54 18.54 -21.70
N LEU A 9 5.45 18.68 -22.66
CA LEU A 9 6.83 18.22 -22.51
C LEU A 9 7.50 19.14 -21.48
N LEU A 10 8.05 18.62 -20.39
CA LEU A 10 8.96 19.38 -19.53
C LEU A 10 10.05 18.47 -18.93
N ASN A 11 11.20 18.57 -19.61
CA ASN A 11 12.60 18.40 -19.23
C ASN A 11 13.02 18.05 -17.78
N LEU A 12 14.04 17.19 -17.76
CA LEU A 12 15.10 17.05 -16.76
C LEU A 12 15.80 18.37 -16.39
N THR A 13 16.47 18.33 -15.23
CA THR A 13 17.41 19.28 -14.60
C THR A 13 16.81 20.28 -13.61
N TYR A 14 17.03 20.07 -12.30
CA TYR A 14 18.04 20.78 -11.50
C TYR A 14 18.07 20.27 -10.05
N VAL A 15 19.29 20.11 -9.52
CA VAL A 15 19.63 19.81 -8.13
C VAL A 15 20.10 21.11 -7.45
N LEU A 16 19.62 21.37 -6.23
CA LEU A 16 20.33 21.89 -5.02
C LEU A 16 19.53 22.93 -4.20
N ALA A 17 19.43 22.59 -2.90
CA ALA A 17 19.40 23.42 -1.69
C ALA A 17 18.28 24.46 -1.47
N PHE A 18 17.50 24.29 -0.39
CA PHE A 18 17.76 24.96 0.89
C PHE A 18 16.83 24.43 2.00
N LEU A 19 17.43 24.10 3.15
CA LEU A 19 16.78 23.99 4.46
C LEU A 19 16.39 25.39 4.94
N ILE A 20 15.20 25.55 5.53
CA ILE A 20 14.96 26.27 6.79
C ILE A 20 13.52 25.95 7.26
N SER A 21 13.46 25.68 8.55
CA SER A 21 12.35 25.32 9.42
C SER A 21 11.13 26.24 9.41
N SER A 22 9.94 25.64 9.50
CA SER A 22 8.83 26.19 10.29
C SER A 22 7.95 25.05 10.80
N THR A 23 8.22 24.60 12.02
CA THR A 23 7.33 23.70 12.77
C THR A 23 6.07 24.47 13.15
N HIS A 24 4.91 24.06 12.66
CA HIS A 24 3.62 24.44 13.23
C HIS A 24 3.00 23.20 13.87
N SER A 25 3.34 23.00 15.14
CA SER A 25 2.75 22.02 16.04
C SER A 25 1.35 22.48 16.44
N TRP A 26 0.33 21.74 16.01
CA TRP A 26 -1.02 21.83 16.58
C TRP A 26 -1.13 20.92 17.82
N PRO A 27 -1.81 21.35 18.89
CA PRO A 27 -1.86 20.59 20.13
C PRO A 27 -2.84 19.42 20.04
N ILE A 28 -2.35 18.20 20.27
CA ILE A 28 -3.19 17.01 20.49
C ILE A 28 -3.59 17.00 21.97
N TRP A 29 -4.87 17.22 22.24
CA TRP A 29 -5.45 17.16 23.57
C TRP A 29 -5.91 15.73 23.84
N TRP A 30 -5.23 15.02 24.74
CA TRP A 30 -5.69 13.74 25.29
C TRP A 30 -6.40 14.01 26.64
N PRO A 31 -7.64 13.54 26.87
CA PRO A 31 -8.24 13.61 28.19
C PRO A 31 -7.59 12.58 29.13
N PRO A 32 -7.38 12.91 30.42
CA PRO A 32 -6.81 11.97 31.38
C PRO A 32 -7.83 10.89 31.77
N TRP A 33 -7.47 9.63 31.54
CA TRP A 33 -8.20 8.47 32.04
C TRP A 33 -8.04 8.37 33.56
N LYS A 34 -9.15 8.40 34.31
CA LYS A 34 -9.14 8.27 35.76
C LYS A 34 -9.09 6.80 36.16
N GLY A 35 -7.99 6.38 36.77
CA GLY A 35 -7.80 5.06 37.37
C GLY A 35 -8.77 4.77 38.52
N GLY A 36 -9.36 3.58 38.51
CA GLY A 36 -10.13 3.01 39.61
C GLY A 36 -9.20 2.44 40.70
N LYS A 37 -9.56 2.64 41.96
CA LYS A 37 -8.83 2.14 43.14
C LYS A 37 -9.33 0.75 43.56
N GLY A 38 -8.38 -0.18 43.77
CA GLY A 38 -8.19 -0.91 45.02
C GLY A 38 -9.02 -2.17 45.29
N GLY A 39 -8.33 -3.33 45.41
CA GLY A 39 -8.84 -4.55 46.03
C GLY A 39 -7.75 -5.59 46.33
N HIS A 40 -7.34 -5.65 47.60
CA HIS A 40 -6.67 -6.72 48.37
C HIS A 40 -5.56 -7.63 47.79
N HIS A 41 -4.36 -7.49 48.37
CA HIS A 41 -3.18 -8.34 48.21
C HIS A 41 -3.29 -9.67 49.00
N GLY A 42 -2.96 -10.79 48.34
CA GLY A 42 -2.40 -12.00 48.95
C GLY A 42 -0.93 -12.15 48.54
N PRO A 43 -0.08 -12.86 49.31
CA PRO A 43 1.34 -12.98 49.00
C PRO A 43 1.57 -14.16 48.04
N GLY A 44 1.97 -13.87 46.81
CA GLY A 44 2.36 -14.89 45.83
C GLY A 44 2.91 -14.25 44.57
N SER A 45 4.19 -14.52 44.31
CA SER A 45 5.01 -14.10 43.16
C SER A 45 5.07 -12.60 42.87
N ASP A 46 6.27 -12.04 42.84
CA ASP A 46 6.51 -10.78 42.15
C ASP A 46 5.92 -10.90 40.73
N PRO A 47 5.01 -10.01 40.29
CA PRO A 47 4.52 -10.07 38.93
C PRO A 47 5.72 -9.84 38.02
N GLU A 48 5.98 -10.78 37.10
CA GLU A 48 6.75 -10.47 35.91
C GLU A 48 6.21 -9.16 35.33
N PRO A 49 7.07 -8.26 34.81
CA PRO A 49 6.61 -7.00 34.24
C PRO A 49 5.52 -7.31 33.22
N ASP A 50 4.30 -6.87 33.51
CA ASP A 50 3.10 -7.11 32.71
C ASP A 50 3.38 -6.61 31.30
N PHE A 51 3.78 -7.55 30.43
CA PHE A 51 4.14 -7.23 29.07
C PHE A 51 2.85 -6.93 28.35
N ASP A 52 2.53 -5.64 28.24
CA ASP A 52 1.34 -5.17 27.55
C ASP A 52 1.48 -5.43 26.04
N PHE A 53 1.17 -6.66 25.64
CA PHE A 53 1.18 -7.10 24.26
C PHE A 53 0.21 -6.28 23.41
N ARG A 54 -0.87 -5.76 24.00
CA ARG A 54 -1.86 -4.95 23.30
C ARG A 54 -1.24 -3.63 22.88
N GLU A 55 -0.52 -2.97 23.78
CA GLU A 55 0.24 -1.74 23.47
C GLU A 55 1.39 -2.02 22.50
N ARG A 56 2.10 -3.13 22.62
CA ARG A 56 3.13 -3.54 21.65
C ARG A 56 2.56 -3.71 20.24
N ASN A 57 1.47 -4.45 20.10
CA ASN A 57 0.83 -4.72 18.82
C ASN A 57 0.32 -3.42 18.20
N PHE A 58 -0.29 -2.54 19.01
CA PHE A 58 -0.70 -1.21 18.57
C PHE A 58 0.49 -0.40 18.04
N LYS A 59 1.60 -0.34 18.78
CA LYS A 59 2.82 0.39 18.37
C LYS A 59 3.41 -0.16 17.07
N THR A 60 3.42 -1.47 16.89
CA THR A 60 3.92 -2.12 15.68
C THR A 60 3.08 -1.72 14.47
N ILE A 61 1.75 -1.89 14.55
CA ILE A 61 0.81 -1.51 13.50
C ILE A 61 0.87 0.00 13.21
N SER A 62 0.88 0.82 14.25
CA SER A 62 1.02 2.28 14.12
C SER A 62 2.32 2.67 13.43
N SER A 63 3.43 2.00 13.72
CA SER A 63 4.72 2.25 13.07
C SER A 63 4.69 1.88 11.59
N ILE A 64 4.05 0.76 11.24
CA ILE A 64 3.82 0.36 9.83
C ILE A 64 3.02 1.45 9.10
N TYR A 65 1.87 1.86 9.61
CA TYR A 65 1.08 2.90 8.94
C TYR A 65 1.78 4.27 8.91
N ASN A 66 2.59 4.60 9.92
CA ASN A 66 3.39 5.81 9.89
C ASN A 66 4.39 5.82 8.74
N LEU A 67 4.93 4.67 8.34
CA LEU A 67 5.82 4.56 7.19
C LEU A 67 5.09 4.74 5.85
N THR A 68 3.77 4.56 5.78
CA THR A 68 2.98 4.83 4.56
C THR A 68 2.77 6.34 4.31
N VAL A 69 2.96 7.19 5.33
CA VAL A 69 2.78 8.64 5.25
C VAL A 69 3.96 9.28 4.56
N PHE A 70 3.71 10.13 3.56
CA PHE A 70 4.76 10.91 2.89
C PHE A 70 5.46 11.89 3.85
N PRO A 71 6.82 11.93 3.87
CA PRO A 71 7.78 11.22 3.02
C PRO A 71 8.40 9.95 3.65
N ASN A 72 7.80 9.37 4.70
CA ASN A 72 8.40 8.30 5.50
C ASN A 72 8.64 6.99 4.71
N GLN A 73 7.90 6.75 3.63
CA GLN A 73 8.08 5.59 2.74
C GLN A 73 9.28 5.75 1.79
N VAL A 74 9.75 6.97 1.54
CA VAL A 74 10.78 7.25 0.52
C VAL A 74 12.07 6.45 0.73
N PRO A 75 12.62 6.32 1.95
CA PRO A 75 13.81 5.50 2.18
C PRO A 75 13.62 4.02 1.88
N ILE A 76 12.38 3.50 1.95
CA ILE A 76 12.03 2.11 1.66
C ILE A 76 11.94 1.92 0.14
N ILE A 77 11.31 2.86 -0.57
CA ILE A 77 11.26 2.86 -2.04
C ILE A 77 12.67 2.89 -2.65
N GLN A 78 13.61 3.59 -2.01
CA GLN A 78 14.99 3.71 -2.50
C GLN A 78 15.91 2.52 -2.13
N ARG A 79 15.63 1.81 -1.03
CA ARG A 79 16.56 0.82 -0.45
C ARG A 79 15.93 -0.55 -0.19
N GLY A 80 14.68 -0.76 -0.60
CA GLY A 80 13.90 -1.96 -0.31
C GLY A 80 13.80 -2.20 1.19
N GLY A 81 13.87 -3.47 1.59
CA GLY A 81 13.83 -3.90 2.98
C GLY A 81 14.84 -3.21 3.92
N ALA A 82 16.00 -2.78 3.42
CA ALA A 82 16.99 -2.05 4.22
C ALA A 82 16.52 -0.65 4.65
N GLY A 83 15.45 -0.13 4.05
CA GLY A 83 14.80 1.11 4.46
C GLY A 83 13.80 0.94 5.61
N VAL A 84 13.41 -0.30 5.93
CA VAL A 84 12.40 -0.61 6.95
C VAL A 84 13.08 -0.70 8.33
N PRO A 85 12.58 0.00 9.36
CA PRO A 85 13.06 -0.18 10.73
C PRO A 85 12.92 -1.65 11.17
N PRO A 86 13.90 -2.19 11.92
CA PRO A 86 13.84 -3.57 12.39
C PRO A 86 12.68 -3.78 13.37
N GLY A 87 12.17 -5.01 13.44
CA GLY A 87 11.13 -5.40 14.40
C GLY A 87 9.69 -5.15 13.97
N LEU A 88 9.44 -4.71 12.72
CA LEU A 88 8.08 -4.49 12.22
C LEU A 88 7.47 -5.73 11.55
N PHE A 89 8.21 -6.33 10.62
CA PHE A 89 7.81 -7.55 9.92
C PHE A 89 8.87 -8.61 10.10
N ASN A 90 8.42 -9.85 10.27
CA ASN A 90 9.29 -11.00 10.25
C ASN A 90 9.83 -11.22 8.83
N LYS A 91 11.03 -11.81 8.70
CA LYS A 91 11.64 -12.11 7.39
C LYS A 91 10.78 -13.06 6.53
N ASP A 92 10.03 -13.95 7.19
CA ASP A 92 9.18 -14.97 6.58
C ASP A 92 7.70 -14.54 6.59
N VAL A 93 7.44 -13.22 6.69
CA VAL A 93 6.07 -12.69 6.67
C VAL A 93 5.34 -13.13 5.41
N VAL A 94 4.07 -13.52 5.57
CA VAL A 94 3.15 -13.79 4.46
C VAL A 94 1.86 -13.00 4.66
N GLY A 95 1.16 -12.66 3.60
CA GLY A 95 -0.12 -12.00 3.77
C GLY A 95 -0.86 -11.65 2.50
N ARG A 96 -2.06 -11.13 2.70
CA ARG A 96 -2.94 -10.66 1.63
C ARG A 96 -3.22 -9.19 1.81
N VAL A 97 -3.25 -8.45 0.70
CA VAL A 97 -3.89 -7.13 0.64
C VAL A 97 -4.95 -7.21 -0.43
N ASP A 98 -6.21 -7.36 -0.04
CA ASP A 98 -7.33 -7.19 -0.95
C ASP A 98 -7.51 -5.71 -1.26
N PRO A 99 -7.68 -5.36 -2.55
CA PRO A 99 -8.03 -6.24 -3.68
C PRO A 99 -6.84 -6.57 -4.61
N VAL A 100 -5.63 -6.60 -4.09
CA VAL A 100 -4.39 -6.69 -4.89
C VAL A 100 -3.87 -8.12 -5.01
N GLY A 101 -3.84 -8.87 -3.91
CA GLY A 101 -3.48 -10.30 -3.90
C GLY A 101 -2.56 -10.69 -2.77
N ASP A 102 -1.80 -11.77 -3.01
CA ASP A 102 -1.03 -12.51 -2.01
C ASP A 102 0.47 -12.22 -2.10
N PHE A 103 1.12 -12.17 -0.93
CA PHE A 103 2.50 -11.77 -0.71
C PHE A 103 3.24 -12.77 0.17
N GLU A 104 4.40 -13.18 -0.29
CA GLU A 104 5.26 -14.13 0.39
C GLU A 104 6.65 -13.54 0.58
N GLY A 105 7.09 -13.48 1.83
CA GLY A 105 8.39 -12.96 2.24
C GLY A 105 8.41 -11.45 2.43
N PHE A 106 9.41 -11.02 3.19
CA PHE A 106 9.59 -9.64 3.63
C PHE A 106 9.57 -8.59 2.51
N GLU A 107 10.37 -8.77 1.46
CA GLU A 107 10.45 -7.79 0.36
C GLU A 107 9.11 -7.63 -0.36
N HIS A 108 8.33 -8.71 -0.49
CA HIS A 108 7.03 -8.65 -1.14
C HIS A 108 6.04 -7.89 -0.27
N SER A 109 5.96 -8.19 1.02
CA SER A 109 5.02 -7.50 1.91
C SER A 109 5.32 -6.00 2.04
N ILE A 110 6.59 -5.62 2.22
CA ILE A 110 6.96 -4.22 2.46
C ILE A 110 6.72 -3.33 1.22
N GLU A 111 6.90 -3.85 0.01
CA GLU A 111 6.59 -3.11 -1.21
C GLU A 111 5.12 -2.73 -1.33
N TYR A 112 4.21 -3.64 -0.97
CA TYR A 112 2.79 -3.36 -1.11
C TYR A 112 2.26 -2.39 -0.05
N PHE A 113 2.82 -2.41 1.15
CA PHE A 113 2.50 -1.40 2.16
C PHE A 113 3.11 -0.03 1.83
N PHE A 114 4.36 0.03 1.36
CA PHE A 114 5.12 1.28 1.32
C PHE A 114 5.35 1.84 -0.08
N ALA A 115 5.56 0.99 -1.09
CA ALA A 115 5.81 1.43 -2.46
C ALA A 115 4.53 1.70 -3.26
N LEU A 116 3.38 1.13 -2.86
CA LEU A 116 2.07 1.48 -3.42
C LEU A 116 1.43 2.71 -2.78
N ALA A 117 1.94 3.19 -1.64
CA ALA A 117 1.53 4.47 -1.09
C ALA A 117 1.81 5.58 -2.11
N PRO A 118 0.83 6.44 -2.44
CA PRO A 118 0.96 7.38 -3.54
C PRO A 118 2.11 8.37 -3.30
N LEU A 119 3.02 8.47 -4.27
CA LEU A 119 4.07 9.48 -4.31
C LEU A 119 3.61 10.68 -5.12
N PRO A 120 3.73 11.91 -4.60
CA PRO A 120 3.20 13.09 -5.27
C PRO A 120 3.87 13.38 -6.62
N GLN A 121 5.13 12.97 -6.81
CA GLN A 121 5.87 13.14 -8.07
C GLN A 121 5.48 12.11 -9.16
N GLY A 122 4.61 11.13 -8.83
CA GLY A 122 4.30 9.99 -9.69
C GLY A 122 2.83 9.86 -10.11
N ASN A 123 1.94 10.76 -9.69
CA ASN A 123 0.52 10.70 -10.02
C ASN A 123 -0.04 12.08 -10.40
N GLY A 124 -1.05 12.10 -11.29
CA GLY A 124 -1.60 13.34 -11.87
C GLY A 124 -2.23 14.27 -10.84
N ALA A 125 -2.77 13.73 -9.75
CA ALA A 125 -3.36 14.49 -8.65
C ALA A 125 -2.32 15.06 -7.67
N SER A 126 -1.02 14.74 -7.81
CA SER A 126 0.00 14.98 -6.79
C SER A 126 -0.43 14.50 -5.40
N SER A 127 -1.22 13.43 -5.37
CA SER A 127 -1.76 12.80 -4.17
C SER A 127 -0.66 12.15 -3.36
N ALA A 128 -0.75 12.26 -2.05
CA ALA A 128 0.05 11.51 -1.09
C ALA A 128 -0.79 11.22 0.15
N ILE A 129 -0.50 10.11 0.84
CA ILE A 129 -0.99 9.91 2.21
C ILE A 129 -0.21 10.87 3.10
N THR A 130 -0.88 11.79 3.79
CA THR A 130 -0.24 12.83 4.61
C THR A 130 -0.49 12.67 6.11
N SER A 131 -1.46 11.83 6.49
CA SER A 131 -1.61 11.37 7.86
C SER A 131 -2.45 10.08 7.89
N TYR A 132 -2.44 9.41 9.04
CA TYR A 132 -3.30 8.25 9.27
C TYR A 132 -3.93 8.34 10.66
N LYS A 133 -4.99 7.56 10.88
CA LYS A 133 -5.58 7.32 12.19
C LYS A 133 -6.04 5.88 12.30
N ILE A 134 -5.53 5.16 13.28
CA ILE A 134 -6.14 3.89 13.72
C ILE A 134 -7.44 4.25 14.44
N THR A 135 -8.57 3.98 13.81
CA THR A 135 -9.89 4.33 14.35
C THR A 135 -10.44 3.24 15.24
N GLU A 136 -10.12 1.98 14.94
CA GLU A 136 -10.49 0.82 15.74
C GLU A 136 -9.28 -0.08 15.91
N PHE A 137 -9.13 -0.65 17.10
CA PHE A 137 -8.06 -1.58 17.41
C PHE A 137 -8.47 -2.58 18.48
N SER A 138 -8.28 -3.86 18.20
CA SER A 138 -8.44 -4.95 19.16
C SER A 138 -7.22 -5.86 19.12
N SER A 139 -6.83 -6.36 20.28
CA SER A 139 -5.81 -7.40 20.44
C SER A 139 -6.13 -8.11 21.74
N GLU A 140 -6.78 -9.28 21.63
CA GLU A 140 -7.23 -10.06 22.79
C GLU A 140 -6.19 -11.07 23.27
N CYS A 141 -5.17 -11.34 22.45
CA CYS A 141 -4.05 -12.22 22.74
C CYS A 141 -2.77 -11.62 22.18
N ALA A 142 -1.63 -12.13 22.64
CA ALA A 142 -0.33 -11.58 22.28
C ALA A 142 -0.08 -11.66 20.76
N ASP A 143 -0.46 -12.75 20.12
CA ASP A 143 -0.10 -13.02 18.74
C ASP A 143 -1.14 -12.55 17.72
N VAL A 144 -2.29 -12.00 18.10
CA VAL A 144 -3.33 -11.53 17.15
C VAL A 144 -3.82 -10.12 17.46
N ALA A 145 -4.02 -9.33 16.41
CA ALA A 145 -4.74 -8.06 16.48
C ALA A 145 -5.61 -7.84 15.24
N ALA A 146 -6.59 -6.93 15.36
CA ALA A 146 -7.32 -6.37 14.25
C ALA A 146 -7.31 -4.84 14.33
N SER A 147 -7.34 -4.18 13.17
CA SER A 147 -7.33 -2.72 13.08
C SER A 147 -8.21 -2.21 11.95
N VAL A 148 -8.81 -1.04 12.17
CA VAL A 148 -9.35 -0.19 11.10
C VAL A 148 -8.55 1.09 11.06
N VAL A 149 -8.03 1.44 9.88
CA VAL A 149 -7.19 2.61 9.68
C VAL A 149 -7.74 3.51 8.58
N TYR A 150 -7.81 4.80 8.87
CA TYR A 150 -8.09 5.84 7.88
C TYR A 150 -6.77 6.45 7.44
N LEU A 151 -6.52 6.44 6.14
CA LEU A 151 -5.36 7.04 5.49
C LEU A 151 -5.84 8.32 4.81
N PHE A 152 -5.46 9.47 5.36
CA PHE A 152 -5.87 10.76 4.84
C PHE A 152 -4.90 11.20 3.75
N CYS A 153 -5.45 11.56 2.59
CA CYS A 153 -4.69 11.99 1.44
C CYS A 153 -4.81 13.50 1.23
N SER A 154 -3.77 14.13 0.70
CA SER A 154 -3.83 15.51 0.23
C SER A 154 -2.86 15.76 -0.92
N VAL A 155 -3.04 16.89 -1.60
CA VAL A 155 -2.15 17.33 -2.69
C VAL A 155 -0.83 17.82 -2.11
N VAL A 156 0.27 17.16 -2.43
CA VAL A 156 1.63 17.55 -2.03
C VAL A 156 2.39 18.10 -3.22
N ASN A 157 2.18 19.39 -3.50
CA ASN A 157 2.86 20.11 -4.58
C ASN A 157 3.08 21.57 -4.16
N PRO A 158 4.20 21.91 -3.49
CA PRO A 158 4.44 23.26 -2.95
C PRO A 158 4.34 24.40 -3.96
N GLY A 159 4.47 24.13 -5.26
CA GLY A 159 4.32 25.14 -6.32
C GLY A 159 2.89 25.31 -6.83
N SER A 160 1.92 24.54 -6.34
CA SER A 160 0.52 24.57 -6.76
C SER A 160 -0.36 25.31 -5.75
N PRO A 161 -1.38 26.07 -6.21
CA PRO A 161 -2.40 26.63 -5.31
C PRO A 161 -3.21 25.56 -4.58
N ASP A 162 -3.24 24.33 -5.12
CA ASP A 162 -3.92 23.19 -4.49
C ASP A 162 -3.07 22.53 -3.40
N HIS A 163 -1.84 22.98 -3.10
CA HIS A 163 -1.04 22.35 -2.05
C HIS A 163 -1.78 22.30 -0.71
N GLY A 164 -1.84 21.12 -0.11
CA GLY A 164 -2.54 20.88 1.16
C GLY A 164 -4.05 20.63 0.99
N LYS A 165 -4.60 20.75 -0.22
CA LYS A 165 -6.00 20.42 -0.50
C LYS A 165 -6.30 18.97 -0.10
N PRO A 166 -7.28 18.73 0.79
CA PRO A 166 -7.68 17.38 1.15
C PRO A 166 -8.21 16.61 -0.06
N LEU A 167 -7.83 15.34 -0.15
CA LEU A 167 -8.34 14.37 -1.09
C LEU A 167 -9.16 13.31 -0.32
N PRO A 168 -10.00 12.52 -1.01
CA PRO A 168 -10.73 11.42 -0.39
C PRO A 168 -9.78 10.50 0.41
N PRO A 169 -10.16 10.03 1.61
CA PRO A 169 -9.33 9.10 2.37
C PRO A 169 -9.49 7.66 1.89
N LEU A 170 -8.48 6.83 2.12
CA LEU A 170 -8.57 5.38 2.04
C LEU A 170 -8.92 4.80 3.42
N LYS A 171 -9.67 3.69 3.43
CA LYS A 171 -9.88 2.85 4.59
C LYS A 171 -9.10 1.56 4.39
N GLN A 172 -8.44 1.07 5.44
CA GLN A 172 -7.92 -0.29 5.48
C GLN A 172 -8.46 -1.01 6.72
N VAL A 173 -8.94 -2.23 6.54
CA VAL A 173 -9.29 -3.16 7.61
C VAL A 173 -8.24 -4.26 7.58
N ALA A 174 -7.67 -4.64 8.72
CA ALA A 174 -6.65 -5.68 8.72
C ALA A 174 -6.69 -6.57 9.95
N PHE A 175 -6.43 -7.85 9.74
CA PHE A 175 -6.04 -8.83 10.75
C PHE A 175 -4.54 -9.03 10.71
N TRP A 176 -3.94 -9.21 11.88
CA TRP A 176 -2.51 -9.29 12.06
C TRP A 176 -2.19 -10.47 12.96
N ARG A 177 -1.15 -11.23 12.59
CA ARG A 177 -0.51 -12.20 13.45
C ARG A 177 0.92 -11.81 13.73
N PHE A 178 1.36 -11.92 14.99
CA PHE A 178 2.70 -11.56 15.44
C PHE A 178 3.47 -12.80 15.92
N ASN A 179 4.80 -12.75 15.84
CA ASN A 179 5.65 -13.66 16.59
C ASN A 179 5.85 -13.16 18.04
N ASP A 180 6.61 -13.92 18.83
CA ASP A 180 6.88 -13.59 20.24
C ASP A 180 7.60 -12.25 20.42
N GLN A 181 8.37 -11.83 19.41
CA GLN A 181 9.09 -10.55 19.38
C GLN A 181 8.17 -9.36 19.03
N GLY A 182 6.93 -9.61 18.62
CA GLY A 182 5.99 -8.58 18.18
C GLY A 182 6.15 -8.16 16.73
N GLU A 183 6.92 -8.89 15.93
CA GLU A 183 7.01 -8.66 14.49
C GLU A 183 5.81 -9.30 13.80
N VAL A 184 5.27 -8.65 12.76
CA VAL A 184 4.19 -9.20 11.96
C VAL A 184 4.69 -10.43 11.20
N LEU A 185 4.09 -11.59 11.48
CA LEU A 185 4.32 -12.86 10.80
C LEU A 185 3.29 -13.10 9.70
N LYS A 186 2.02 -12.70 9.93
CA LYS A 186 0.95 -12.85 8.95
C LYS A 186 0.04 -11.63 8.95
N TYR A 187 -0.55 -11.30 7.81
CA TYR A 187 -1.60 -10.29 7.74
C TYR A 187 -2.65 -10.62 6.68
N ASP A 188 -3.86 -10.16 6.92
CA ASP A 188 -4.94 -10.11 5.94
C ASP A 188 -5.52 -8.70 5.99
N ALA A 189 -5.27 -7.92 4.95
CA ALA A 189 -5.68 -6.53 4.87
C ALA A 189 -6.63 -6.30 3.70
N TRP A 190 -7.59 -5.40 3.86
CA TRP A 190 -8.57 -5.08 2.85
C TRP A 190 -8.77 -3.57 2.73
N ILE A 191 -8.71 -3.06 1.50
CA ILE A 191 -9.00 -1.67 1.14
C ILE A 191 -10.35 -1.60 0.41
N PRO A 192 -11.48 -1.49 1.14
CA PRO A 192 -12.82 -1.62 0.57
C PRO A 192 -13.24 -0.50 -0.38
N ASN A 193 -12.50 0.61 -0.43
CA ASN A 193 -12.88 1.80 -1.19
C ASN A 193 -11.84 2.20 -2.23
N LEU A 194 -10.96 1.29 -2.65
CA LEU A 194 -9.87 1.61 -3.57
C LEU A 194 -10.39 2.13 -4.92
N ASN A 195 -11.40 1.48 -5.52
CA ASN A 195 -11.95 1.94 -6.80
C ASN A 195 -12.58 3.33 -6.69
N ASN A 196 -13.44 3.53 -5.70
CA ASN A 196 -14.07 4.83 -5.48
C ASN A 196 -13.04 5.93 -5.18
N TRP A 197 -11.96 5.59 -4.48
CA TRP A 197 -10.87 6.51 -4.20
C TRP A 197 -10.12 6.92 -5.47
N VAL A 198 -9.82 5.98 -6.37
CA VAL A 198 -9.20 6.29 -7.67
C VAL A 198 -10.10 7.20 -8.50
N GLU A 199 -11.38 6.84 -8.68
CA GLU A 199 -12.33 7.67 -9.45
C GLU A 199 -12.48 9.08 -8.89
N SER A 200 -12.56 9.20 -7.57
CA SER A 200 -12.72 10.49 -6.90
C SER A 200 -11.45 11.35 -6.94
N THR A 201 -10.27 10.72 -6.98
CA THR A 201 -8.98 11.42 -7.03
C THR A 201 -8.65 11.87 -8.46
N GLU A 202 -8.92 11.04 -9.45
CA GLU A 202 -8.71 11.36 -10.88
C GLU A 202 -9.85 12.22 -11.46
N GLY A 203 -11.01 12.25 -10.80
CA GLY A 203 -12.17 13.04 -11.22
C GLY A 203 -12.91 12.45 -12.43
N LEU A 204 -12.62 11.20 -12.80
CA LEU A 204 -13.23 10.48 -13.92
C LEU A 204 -13.57 9.04 -13.50
N PRO A 205 -14.74 8.51 -13.91
CA PRO A 205 -15.08 7.10 -13.71
C PRO A 205 -14.11 6.16 -14.43
N ILE A 206 -13.80 4.98 -13.86
CA ILE A 206 -12.88 4.02 -14.48
C ILE A 206 -13.43 3.41 -15.78
N ASN A 207 -14.75 3.46 -15.99
CA ASN A 207 -15.39 3.01 -17.23
C ASN A 207 -15.37 4.07 -18.35
N ASN A 208 -14.77 5.24 -18.10
CA ASN A 208 -14.63 6.29 -19.10
C ASN A 208 -13.59 5.87 -20.17
N PRO A 209 -13.96 5.79 -21.47
CA PRO A 209 -13.05 5.31 -22.52
C PRO A 209 -11.79 6.17 -22.69
N GLN A 210 -11.88 7.49 -22.48
CA GLN A 210 -10.73 8.38 -22.56
C GLN A 210 -9.75 8.13 -21.41
N PHE A 211 -10.26 7.92 -20.18
CA PHE A 211 -9.45 7.55 -19.02
C PHE A 211 -8.74 6.20 -19.26
N GLN A 212 -9.46 5.20 -19.76
CA GLN A 212 -8.88 3.90 -20.07
C GLN A 212 -7.79 3.98 -21.14
N ALA A 213 -8.05 4.72 -22.23
CA ALA A 213 -7.06 4.92 -23.28
C ALA A 213 -5.81 5.65 -22.76
N GLN A 214 -5.98 6.70 -21.95
CA GLN A 214 -4.87 7.46 -21.38
C GLN A 214 -4.03 6.62 -20.41
N SER A 215 -4.67 5.87 -19.52
CA SER A 215 -3.96 4.98 -18.59
C SER A 215 -3.18 3.88 -19.33
N ILE A 216 -3.73 3.27 -20.38
CA ILE A 216 -2.99 2.33 -21.23
C ILE A 216 -1.76 3.00 -21.87
N GLN A 217 -1.91 4.21 -22.40
CA GLN A 217 -0.77 4.96 -22.96
C GLN A 217 0.33 5.20 -21.92
N VAL A 218 -0.06 5.60 -20.69
CA VAL A 218 0.88 5.80 -19.58
C VAL A 218 1.58 4.49 -19.20
N ILE A 219 0.84 3.38 -19.07
CA ILE A 219 1.42 2.06 -18.79
C ILE A 219 2.47 1.71 -19.84
N CYS A 220 2.13 1.83 -21.12
CA CYS A 220 3.03 1.46 -22.19
C CYS A 220 4.27 2.36 -22.27
N ALA A 221 4.11 3.68 -22.11
CA ALA A 221 5.23 4.61 -22.10
C ALA A 221 6.17 4.37 -20.92
N VAL A 222 5.63 4.21 -19.71
CA VAL A 222 6.42 4.01 -18.49
C VAL A 222 7.05 2.61 -18.46
N THR A 223 6.36 1.58 -18.96
CA THR A 223 6.94 0.24 -19.12
C THR A 223 8.14 0.31 -20.05
N GLN A 224 8.02 0.96 -21.22
CA GLN A 224 9.15 1.08 -22.15
C GLN A 224 10.35 1.85 -21.54
N MET A 225 10.07 2.80 -20.64
CA MET A 225 11.09 3.59 -19.95
C MET A 225 11.82 2.80 -18.85
N ARG A 226 11.09 2.02 -18.04
CA ARG A 226 11.63 1.35 -16.85
C ARG A 226 12.08 -0.10 -17.12
N CYS A 227 11.34 -0.81 -17.96
CA CYS A 227 11.54 -2.22 -18.25
C CYS A 227 12.43 -2.35 -19.49
N THR A 228 13.74 -2.32 -19.27
CA THR A 228 14.77 -2.35 -20.33
C THR A 228 15.71 -3.54 -20.17
N GLY A 229 16.53 -3.82 -21.19
CA GLY A 229 17.48 -4.94 -21.16
C GLY A 229 16.76 -6.28 -20.97
N PRO A 230 17.20 -7.15 -20.04
CA PRO A 230 16.53 -8.42 -19.72
C PRO A 230 15.06 -8.26 -19.28
N ASN A 231 14.68 -7.08 -18.79
CA ASN A 231 13.33 -6.79 -18.32
C ASN A 231 12.42 -6.24 -19.41
N THR A 232 12.87 -6.13 -20.66
CA THR A 232 12.04 -5.62 -21.77
C THR A 232 10.81 -6.50 -21.98
N GLN A 233 9.61 -5.89 -21.98
CA GLN A 233 8.34 -6.60 -22.09
C GLN A 233 7.65 -6.44 -23.45
N TRP A 234 7.90 -5.34 -24.13
CA TRP A 234 7.23 -4.95 -25.37
C TRP A 234 8.26 -4.50 -26.39
N SER A 235 8.04 -4.82 -27.66
CA SER A 235 8.89 -4.37 -28.77
C SER A 235 8.68 -2.88 -29.07
N SER A 236 7.49 -2.35 -28.78
CA SER A 236 7.16 -0.94 -28.94
C SER A 236 5.96 -0.53 -28.09
N ILE A 237 5.82 0.78 -27.87
CA ILE A 237 4.62 1.38 -27.24
C ILE A 237 3.35 1.01 -28.04
N GLY A 238 3.42 0.98 -29.37
CA GLY A 238 2.28 0.67 -30.23
C GLY A 238 1.78 -0.77 -30.07
N GLU A 239 2.70 -1.73 -29.97
CA GLU A 239 2.38 -3.13 -29.66
C GLU A 239 1.72 -3.25 -28.29
N CYS A 240 2.31 -2.62 -27.26
CA CYS A 240 1.76 -2.61 -25.91
C CYS A 240 0.33 -2.05 -25.88
N VAL A 241 0.10 -0.91 -26.53
CA VAL A 241 -1.23 -0.28 -26.57
C VAL A 241 -2.24 -1.19 -27.24
N ALA A 242 -1.89 -1.80 -28.38
CA ALA A 242 -2.77 -2.72 -29.09
C ALA A 242 -3.11 -3.95 -28.23
N ALA A 243 -2.12 -4.54 -27.55
CA ALA A 243 -2.31 -5.70 -26.70
C ALA A 243 -3.15 -5.39 -25.45
N LEU A 244 -2.87 -4.29 -24.76
CA LEU A 244 -3.59 -3.90 -23.55
C LEU A 244 -5.01 -3.40 -23.84
N SER A 245 -5.23 -2.78 -25.00
CA SER A 245 -6.57 -2.36 -25.44
C SER A 245 -7.49 -3.55 -25.77
N ALA A 246 -6.93 -4.74 -25.99
CA ALA A 246 -7.68 -5.98 -26.18
C ALA A 246 -7.98 -6.72 -24.87
N LYS A 247 -7.43 -6.26 -23.73
CA LYS A 247 -7.68 -6.86 -22.41
C LYS A 247 -8.84 -6.14 -21.71
N PRO A 248 -9.56 -6.83 -20.79
CA PRO A 248 -10.47 -6.15 -19.88
C PRO A 248 -9.72 -5.05 -19.13
N TYR A 249 -10.36 -3.89 -18.95
CA TYR A 249 -9.74 -2.82 -18.17
C TYR A 249 -9.59 -3.23 -16.70
N GLY A 250 -10.63 -3.83 -16.12
CA GLY A 250 -10.68 -4.25 -14.72
C GLY A 250 -11.33 -3.21 -13.82
N ASN A 251 -11.28 -3.47 -12.52
CA ASN A 251 -11.77 -2.60 -11.46
C ASN A 251 -10.81 -2.67 -10.28
N TYR A 252 -10.58 -1.57 -9.58
CA TYR A 252 -9.68 -1.55 -8.44
C TYR A 252 -10.19 -2.28 -7.21
N ASP A 253 -11.43 -2.79 -7.18
CA ASP A 253 -11.95 -3.72 -6.17
C ASP A 253 -11.60 -5.19 -6.49
N ALA A 254 -10.98 -5.42 -7.65
CA ALA A 254 -10.38 -6.69 -8.06
C ALA A 254 -9.12 -6.38 -8.92
N ALA A 255 -8.11 -5.81 -8.27
CA ALA A 255 -6.85 -5.38 -8.90
C ALA A 255 -5.85 -6.53 -9.14
N TRP A 256 -6.39 -7.75 -9.25
CA TRP A 256 -5.73 -8.98 -9.65
C TRP A 256 -6.30 -9.45 -11.00
N GLY A 257 -5.73 -10.51 -11.57
CA GLY A 257 -6.22 -11.08 -12.82
C GLY A 257 -5.56 -10.50 -14.09
N ASP A 258 -5.92 -11.03 -15.26
CA ASP A 258 -5.40 -10.54 -16.55
C ASP A 258 -6.17 -9.31 -17.06
N ASN A 259 -5.94 -8.16 -16.41
CA ASN A 259 -6.56 -6.89 -16.78
C ASN A 259 -5.56 -5.72 -16.73
N VAL A 260 -6.00 -4.54 -17.16
CA VAL A 260 -5.19 -3.32 -17.19
C VAL A 260 -4.96 -2.76 -15.78
N VAL A 261 -5.94 -2.82 -14.88
CA VAL A 261 -5.83 -2.35 -13.49
C VAL A 261 -4.72 -3.09 -12.73
N CYS A 262 -4.64 -4.41 -12.82
CA CYS A 262 -3.55 -5.21 -12.24
C CYS A 262 -2.17 -4.72 -12.74
N ARG A 263 -2.07 -4.45 -14.04
CA ARG A 263 -0.83 -3.94 -14.65
C ARG A 263 -0.51 -2.52 -14.20
N THR A 264 -1.51 -1.67 -13.93
CA THR A 264 -1.28 -0.35 -13.34
C THR A 264 -0.62 -0.45 -11.96
N ILE A 265 -1.10 -1.37 -11.11
CA ILE A 265 -0.48 -1.61 -9.79
C ILE A 265 0.98 -2.06 -9.95
N HIS A 266 1.24 -3.03 -10.82
CA HIS A 266 2.60 -3.50 -11.04
C HIS A 266 3.51 -2.47 -11.72
N LEU A 267 2.96 -1.57 -12.56
CA LEU A 267 3.70 -0.46 -13.13
C LEU A 267 4.29 0.45 -12.05
N VAL A 268 3.52 0.72 -10.98
CA VAL A 268 4.01 1.50 -9.83
C VAL A 268 5.22 0.82 -9.20
N LEU A 269 5.18 -0.51 -9.05
CA LEU A 269 6.22 -1.30 -8.40
C LEU A 269 7.49 -1.50 -9.25
N THR A 270 7.43 -1.31 -10.57
CA THR A 270 8.63 -1.37 -11.45
C THR A 270 9.73 -0.37 -11.07
N GLN A 271 9.41 0.68 -10.30
CA GLN A 271 10.42 1.64 -9.84
C GLN A 271 11.29 1.12 -8.69
N VAL A 272 10.84 0.07 -7.99
CA VAL A 272 11.52 -0.49 -6.81
C VAL A 272 12.28 -1.76 -7.20
N ARG A 273 11.58 -2.78 -7.70
CA ARG A 273 12.19 -4.04 -8.19
C ARG A 273 11.74 -4.34 -9.63
N PRO A 274 12.34 -3.70 -10.64
CA PRO A 274 11.96 -3.89 -12.04
C PRO A 274 12.12 -5.34 -12.52
N ASP A 275 13.11 -6.07 -12.02
CA ASP A 275 13.32 -7.49 -12.34
C ASP A 275 12.15 -8.39 -11.91
N VAL A 276 11.46 -8.03 -10.82
CA VAL A 276 10.27 -8.74 -10.34
C VAL A 276 9.01 -8.25 -11.04
N HIS A 277 8.82 -6.94 -11.16
CA HIS A 277 7.52 -6.39 -11.57
C HIS A 277 7.37 -6.12 -13.07
N CYS A 278 8.46 -6.00 -13.83
CA CYS A 278 8.37 -5.84 -15.28
C CYS A 278 7.65 -7.03 -15.96
N PRO A 279 7.95 -8.29 -15.66
CA PRO A 279 7.19 -9.43 -16.19
C PRO A 279 5.67 -9.30 -16.00
N HIS A 280 5.23 -8.70 -14.90
CA HIS A 280 3.82 -8.60 -14.55
C HIS A 280 3.05 -7.57 -15.40
N VAL A 281 3.73 -6.55 -15.93
CA VAL A 281 3.12 -5.56 -16.85
C VAL A 281 3.17 -5.99 -18.31
N GLY A 282 3.83 -7.11 -18.60
CA GLY A 282 4.01 -7.63 -19.95
C GLY A 282 2.82 -8.39 -20.54
N PRO A 283 2.98 -8.94 -21.76
CA PRO A 283 1.92 -9.65 -22.48
C PRO A 283 1.36 -10.85 -21.70
N THR A 284 2.25 -11.62 -21.07
CA THR A 284 1.91 -12.83 -20.31
C THR A 284 1.43 -12.54 -18.90
N GLY A 285 1.63 -11.31 -18.40
CA GLY A 285 1.33 -10.94 -17.02
C GLY A 285 2.27 -11.57 -15.98
N GLY A 286 3.33 -12.27 -16.41
CA GLY A 286 4.40 -12.80 -15.54
C GLY A 286 3.92 -13.67 -14.39
N GLY A 287 2.78 -14.36 -14.53
CA GLY A 287 2.17 -15.17 -13.46
C GLY A 287 1.38 -14.37 -12.42
N LYS A 288 1.45 -13.04 -12.39
CA LYS A 288 0.66 -12.20 -11.46
C LYS A 288 -0.59 -11.62 -12.09
N CYS A 289 -0.47 -10.93 -13.24
CA CYS A 289 -1.62 -10.43 -13.98
C CYS A 289 -2.10 -11.45 -15.03
N VAL A 290 -2.49 -12.63 -14.55
CA VAL A 290 -2.97 -13.77 -15.36
C VAL A 290 -4.44 -14.05 -15.07
N PRO A 291 -5.18 -14.72 -15.97
CA PRO A 291 -6.57 -15.08 -15.68
C PRO A 291 -6.65 -15.90 -14.40
N GLN A 292 -7.54 -15.49 -13.49
CA GLN A 292 -7.79 -16.19 -12.24
C GLN A 292 -9.16 -16.82 -12.30
N THR A 293 -9.28 -18.06 -11.82
CA THR A 293 -10.57 -18.71 -11.65
C THR A 293 -11.13 -18.40 -10.27
N TYR A 294 -12.45 -18.16 -10.18
CA TYR A 294 -13.11 -18.24 -8.89
C TYR A 294 -13.04 -19.70 -8.43
N PRO A 295 -12.63 -20.02 -7.19
CA PRO A 295 -12.48 -19.14 -6.02
C PRO A 295 -11.04 -18.73 -5.63
N ASP A 296 -10.03 -18.99 -6.47
CA ASP A 296 -8.62 -19.11 -6.08
C ASP A 296 -8.07 -17.90 -5.28
N ASN A 297 -8.40 -16.68 -5.68
CA ASN A 297 -7.90 -15.48 -5.00
C ASN A 297 -8.55 -15.16 -3.64
N TRP A 298 -9.71 -15.74 -3.34
CA TRP A 298 -10.49 -15.39 -2.12
C TRP A 298 -10.49 -16.49 -1.07
N PHE A 299 -10.20 -17.74 -1.46
CA PHE A 299 -10.33 -18.91 -0.60
C PHE A 299 -9.02 -19.72 -0.50
N GLY A 300 -7.90 -19.11 -0.89
CA GLY A 300 -6.55 -19.69 -0.83
C GLY A 300 -5.86 -19.63 0.54
N ASP A 301 -6.58 -19.38 1.62
CA ASP A 301 -6.01 -19.10 2.96
C ASP A 301 -5.08 -20.22 3.47
N VAL A 302 -5.43 -21.48 3.24
CA VAL A 302 -4.60 -22.62 3.68
C VAL A 302 -3.27 -22.64 2.94
N GLU A 303 -3.27 -22.34 1.63
CA GLU A 303 -2.06 -22.29 0.83
C GLU A 303 -1.20 -21.09 1.19
N LEU A 304 -1.81 -19.91 1.33
CA LEU A 304 -1.11 -18.66 1.66
C LEU A 304 -0.52 -18.69 3.07
N TYR A 305 -1.31 -19.07 4.07
CA TYR A 305 -0.91 -18.97 5.48
C TYR A 305 -0.26 -20.24 6.00
N ASN A 306 -0.42 -21.38 5.31
CA ASN A 306 0.03 -22.69 5.80
C ASN A 306 -0.47 -23.02 7.22
N ASP A 307 -1.69 -22.58 7.53
CA ASP A 307 -2.43 -22.87 8.76
C ASP A 307 -3.77 -23.55 8.41
N PRO A 308 -4.36 -24.33 9.33
CA PRO A 308 -5.73 -24.79 9.15
C PRO A 308 -6.71 -23.62 9.01
N LEU A 309 -7.74 -23.81 8.19
CA LEU A 309 -8.76 -22.79 7.94
C LEU A 309 -9.39 -22.30 9.26
N GLY A 310 -9.43 -20.99 9.46
CA GLY A 310 -9.97 -20.37 10.67
C GLY A 310 -9.02 -20.33 11.86
N GLU A 311 -7.75 -20.73 11.72
CA GLU A 311 -6.77 -20.67 12.81
C GLU A 311 -5.77 -19.51 12.70
N THR A 312 -5.57 -18.95 11.50
CA THR A 312 -4.53 -17.94 11.22
C THR A 312 -4.65 -16.67 12.07
N PHE A 313 -5.86 -16.15 12.24
CA PHE A 313 -6.12 -14.90 12.98
C PHE A 313 -7.07 -15.13 14.16
N THR A 314 -7.01 -16.32 14.75
CA THR A 314 -7.83 -16.71 15.89
C THR A 314 -6.98 -16.75 17.15
N CYS A 315 -7.38 -15.99 18.17
CA CYS A 315 -6.80 -16.10 19.49
C CYS A 315 -7.10 -17.47 20.10
N LYS A 316 -6.08 -18.31 20.23
CA LYS A 316 -6.16 -19.57 20.98
C LYS A 316 -5.98 -19.22 22.46
N LYS A 317 -7.05 -19.36 23.24
CA LYS A 317 -7.04 -19.19 24.70
C LYS A 317 -6.54 -20.44 25.39
#